data_AF-A0A1Q7CQ09-F1
#
_entry.id   AF-A0A1Q7CQ09-F1
#
_cell.length_a   1.000
_cell.length_b   1.000
_cell.length_c   1.000
_cell.angle_alpha   90.00
_cell.angle_beta   90.00
_cell.angle_gamma   90.00
#
_symmetry.space_group_name_H-M   'P 1'
#
loop_
_entity.id
_entity.type
_entity.pdbx_description
1 polymer ?
#
loop_
_entity_poly.entity_id
_entity_poly.type
_entity_poly.pdbx_seq_one_letter_code
_entity_poly.pdbx_strand_id
1 'polypeptide(L)'
;MKSPARSVLTTERRLGAGPVIRTGSRTAYRAVAELPGEPHVVRNELSSSTPGDVAGRSVTIACLVHITDLHVTDAQSPARFEFVNRYWDDPRFRELLTMQRPQEMLNTHAIAATVRAIRNLGPAPLTGEAPQLVAMTGDAVDNTQRNELTNFLALFDGGTVRPDSGAPGYDGVQRPDWPGDIYWKPDGAEDADLLQSVLGFPRRPGVLAEAVQPFAAEGLGIPWLGCYGNHEEVCQGVGLVTPALEAAMTAGRKPVAPPERLDPAHALEAFTDHPEEFMTGEAIEVPPDPERRPISRGEFLDAHVRCGGHGFTAQNVDDGLAYYVHDAGIVRLITLDTVCDPGGADGTIDPPQVHWLERRLEEVHSSFLSRDGSIVRTSNSDRYVVVLSHHGFDSLSNPRGHRAARALLDLLLRFGNVVLWLNGHTHYNRITPRKGERGERGFWEVTTGSIVDWPCQARVVEIFKTSAGQVAIGCTMVDHDGEGLAGLHRELAGNAPYGGFDSARAGTPADRNVVLLLPAPF
;
A
#
# COMPACT_ATOMS: atom_id res chain seq x y z
N MET A 1 13.90 -10.42 33.35
CA MET A 1 14.26 -10.72 31.95
C MET A 1 13.05 -10.35 31.10
N LYS A 2 13.16 -9.38 30.20
CA LYS A 2 12.10 -9.14 29.20
C LYS A 2 12.01 -10.42 28.36
N SER A 3 10.80 -10.90 28.08
CA SER A 3 10.61 -11.95 27.07
C SER A 3 11.36 -11.54 25.80
N PRO A 4 12.10 -12.44 25.12
CA PRO A 4 12.71 -12.09 23.85
C PRO A 4 11.61 -11.52 22.94
N ALA A 5 11.87 -10.36 22.34
CA ALA A 5 10.91 -9.74 21.44
C ALA A 5 10.56 -10.74 20.34
N ARG A 6 9.26 -10.91 20.09
CA ARG A 6 8.76 -11.80 19.05
C ARG A 6 9.31 -11.33 17.71
N SER A 7 9.97 -12.22 16.97
CA SER A 7 10.55 -11.85 15.67
C SER A 7 9.48 -11.33 14.72
N VAL A 8 9.85 -10.36 13.89
CA VAL A 8 8.98 -9.78 12.86
C VAL A 8 9.40 -10.19 11.46
N LEU A 9 10.50 -10.94 11.32
CA LEU A 9 11.02 -11.38 10.03
C LEU A 9 10.48 -12.75 9.66
N THR A 10 10.01 -12.86 8.43
CA THR A 10 9.45 -14.10 7.88
C THR A 10 10.47 -15.22 7.67
N THR A 11 11.76 -14.89 7.69
CA THR A 11 12.87 -15.86 7.70
C THR A 11 12.93 -16.68 9.00
N GLU A 12 12.41 -16.13 10.10
CA GLU A 12 12.44 -16.78 11.41
C GLU A 12 11.09 -17.46 11.72
N ARG A 13 9.97 -16.81 11.37
CA ARG A 13 8.63 -17.37 11.49
C ARG A 13 7.70 -16.71 10.47
N ARG A 14 6.73 -17.44 9.94
CA ARG A 14 5.68 -16.85 9.10
C ARG A 14 4.31 -17.03 9.75
N LEU A 15 3.34 -16.25 9.33
CA LEU A 15 1.97 -16.33 9.80
C LEU A 15 1.07 -16.99 8.75
N GLY A 16 0.05 -17.72 9.21
CA GLY A 16 -0.92 -18.37 8.33
C GLY A 16 -2.16 -18.85 9.08
N ALA A 17 -3.01 -19.58 8.36
CA ALA A 17 -4.26 -20.12 8.89
C ALA A 17 -3.99 -21.10 10.04
N GLY A 18 -4.58 -20.83 11.20
CA GLY A 18 -4.50 -21.64 12.39
C GLY A 18 -5.71 -22.55 12.63
N PRO A 19 -5.89 -23.00 13.88
CA PRO A 19 -7.06 -23.75 14.30
C PRO A 19 -8.35 -22.99 14.03
N VAL A 20 -9.42 -23.73 13.74
CA VAL A 20 -10.78 -23.17 13.66
C VAL A 20 -11.19 -22.69 15.05
N ILE A 21 -11.59 -21.43 15.15
CA ILE A 21 -12.16 -20.85 16.38
C ILE A 21 -13.68 -21.03 16.38
N ARG A 22 -14.32 -20.80 15.22
CA ARG A 22 -15.77 -20.83 15.07
C ARG A 22 -16.14 -21.24 13.65
N THR A 23 -17.27 -21.91 13.51
CA THR A 23 -17.77 -22.39 12.21
C THR A 23 -19.06 -21.67 11.91
N GLY A 24 -19.10 -20.93 10.80
CA GLY A 24 -20.32 -20.43 10.20
C GLY A 24 -20.95 -21.47 9.28
N SER A 25 -22.11 -21.14 8.70
CA SER A 25 -22.86 -22.08 7.86
C SER A 25 -22.16 -22.43 6.54
N ARG A 26 -21.17 -21.65 6.08
CA ARG A 26 -20.42 -21.89 4.83
C ARG A 26 -18.92 -22.07 5.05
N THR A 27 -18.31 -21.31 5.95
CA THR A 27 -16.87 -21.33 6.17
C THR A 27 -16.53 -21.38 7.65
N ALA A 28 -15.29 -21.73 7.96
CA ALA A 28 -14.76 -21.69 9.30
C ALA A 28 -13.88 -20.45 9.49
N TYR A 29 -14.09 -19.72 10.58
CA TYR A 29 -13.20 -18.67 11.05
C TYR A 29 -12.02 -19.29 11.80
N ARG A 30 -10.81 -18.88 11.43
CA ARG A 30 -9.56 -19.46 11.92
C ARG A 30 -8.74 -18.43 12.69
N ALA A 31 -8.05 -18.89 13.73
CA ALA A 31 -7.00 -18.10 14.36
C ALA A 31 -5.85 -17.85 13.37
N VAL A 32 -4.98 -16.89 13.68
CA VAL A 32 -3.64 -16.82 13.08
C VAL A 32 -2.71 -17.77 13.83
N ALA A 33 -2.00 -18.63 13.10
CA ALA A 33 -0.96 -19.49 13.66
C ALA A 33 0.44 -19.05 13.21
N GLU A 34 1.42 -19.31 14.07
CA GLU A 34 2.82 -19.27 13.68
C GLU A 34 3.20 -20.55 12.96
N LEU A 35 3.88 -20.39 11.84
CA LEU A 35 4.43 -21.45 11.01
C LEU A 35 5.96 -21.28 10.95
N PRO A 36 6.71 -22.34 10.62
CA PRO A 36 8.15 -22.24 10.42
C PRO A 36 8.49 -21.15 9.41
N GLY A 37 9.56 -20.39 9.69
CA GLY A 37 10.08 -19.36 8.79
C GLY A 37 10.42 -19.90 7.40
N GLU A 38 10.47 -18.98 6.43
CA GLU A 38 10.74 -19.31 5.02
C GLU A 38 12.12 -18.75 4.59
N PRO A 39 13.00 -19.59 4.02
CA PRO A 39 14.34 -19.14 3.59
C PRO A 39 14.24 -18.24 2.36
N HIS A 40 15.32 -17.51 2.07
CA HIS A 40 15.41 -16.79 0.80
C HIS A 40 15.51 -17.74 -0.40
N VAL A 41 14.69 -17.48 -1.42
CA VAL A 41 14.77 -18.12 -2.73
C VAL A 41 15.63 -17.26 -3.65
N VAL A 42 16.68 -17.83 -4.24
CA VAL A 42 17.51 -17.10 -5.22
C VAL A 42 16.83 -17.13 -6.59
N ARG A 43 16.69 -15.96 -7.20
CA ARG A 43 16.12 -15.74 -8.54
C ARG A 43 17.19 -15.16 -9.46
N ASN A 44 17.48 -15.84 -10.56
CA ASN A 44 18.55 -15.50 -11.49
C ASN A 44 18.05 -15.24 -12.91
N GLU A 45 16.76 -14.97 -13.10
CA GLU A 45 16.18 -14.80 -14.45
C GLU A 45 16.83 -13.66 -15.25
N LEU A 46 17.44 -12.68 -14.58
CA LEU A 46 18.16 -11.55 -15.19
C LEU A 46 19.68 -11.72 -15.19
N SER A 47 20.20 -12.86 -14.75
CA SER A 47 21.64 -13.10 -14.59
C SER A 47 22.04 -14.52 -15.01
N SER A 48 23.21 -14.68 -15.62
CA SER A 48 23.76 -16.01 -15.93
C SER A 48 24.32 -16.75 -14.69
N SER A 49 24.28 -16.14 -13.51
CA SER A 49 24.89 -16.67 -12.30
C SER A 49 24.06 -17.71 -11.57
N THR A 50 24.74 -18.42 -10.68
CA THR A 50 24.18 -19.53 -9.91
C THR A 50 23.88 -19.10 -8.47
N PRO A 51 22.95 -19.78 -7.77
CA PRO A 51 22.68 -19.49 -6.36
C PRO A 51 23.89 -19.55 -5.42
N GLY A 52 24.93 -20.32 -5.77
CA GLY A 52 26.17 -20.40 -4.99
C GLY A 52 26.95 -19.08 -4.95
N ASP A 53 26.74 -18.19 -5.92
CA ASP A 53 27.42 -16.90 -6.04
C ASP A 53 26.95 -15.87 -5.00
N VAL A 54 25.86 -16.18 -4.27
CA VAL A 54 25.34 -15.37 -3.15
C VAL A 54 26.08 -15.70 -1.84
N ALA A 55 26.74 -16.86 -1.75
CA ALA A 55 27.44 -17.28 -0.55
C ALA A 55 28.77 -16.52 -0.38
N GLY A 56 28.94 -15.85 0.77
CA GLY A 56 30.18 -15.16 1.14
C GLY A 56 29.97 -13.75 1.65
N ARG A 57 31.07 -13.00 1.78
CA ARG A 57 31.03 -11.60 2.26
C ARG A 57 30.48 -10.70 1.16
N SER A 58 29.33 -10.10 1.40
CA SER A 58 28.71 -9.08 0.56
C SER A 58 29.20 -7.68 0.90
N VAL A 59 29.02 -6.73 -0.03
CA VAL A 59 29.20 -5.29 0.24
C VAL A 59 27.85 -4.62 0.07
N THR A 60 27.28 -4.12 1.17
CA THR A 60 26.00 -3.42 1.16
C THR A 60 26.09 -2.12 0.38
N ILE A 61 25.12 -1.91 -0.50
CA ILE A 61 24.91 -0.66 -1.24
C ILE A 61 23.84 0.18 -0.54
N ALA A 62 22.70 -0.44 -0.18
CA ALA A 62 21.63 0.19 0.56
C ALA A 62 20.76 -0.84 1.29
N CYS A 63 20.19 -0.45 2.42
CA CYS A 63 19.17 -1.23 3.13
C CYS A 63 17.95 -0.33 3.39
N LEU A 64 16.82 -0.67 2.77
CA LEU A 64 15.59 0.11 2.79
C LEU A 64 14.46 -0.73 3.40
N VAL A 65 13.38 -0.08 3.83
CA VAL A 65 12.09 -0.75 4.04
C VAL A 65 11.08 -0.18 3.04
N HIS A 66 10.29 -1.03 2.42
CA HIS A 66 9.20 -0.67 1.52
C HIS A 66 7.87 -1.01 2.18
N ILE A 67 7.00 -0.02 2.24
CA ILE A 67 5.64 -0.09 2.78
C ILE A 67 4.70 0.67 1.83
N THR A 68 3.45 0.24 1.74
CA THR A 68 2.49 0.81 0.79
C THR A 68 1.08 0.47 1.26
N ASP A 69 0.07 1.15 0.70
CA ASP A 69 -1.34 0.76 0.83
C ASP A 69 -1.70 0.57 2.32
N LEU A 70 -1.50 1.65 3.08
CA LEU A 70 -1.84 1.71 4.50
C LEU A 70 -3.35 1.82 4.67
N HIS A 71 -4.00 2.63 3.82
CA HIS A 71 -5.40 3.01 3.92
C HIS A 71 -5.76 3.55 5.32
N VAL A 72 -5.06 4.57 5.85
CA VAL A 72 -5.52 5.20 7.09
C VAL A 72 -6.95 5.70 6.86
N THR A 73 -7.92 5.02 7.49
CA THR A 73 -9.34 5.13 7.15
C THR A 73 -10.12 5.83 8.25
N ASP A 74 -10.96 6.79 7.88
CA ASP A 74 -12.11 7.19 8.69
C ASP A 74 -13.30 6.25 8.42
N ALA A 75 -13.38 5.17 9.21
CA ALA A 75 -14.43 4.14 9.05
C ALA A 75 -15.86 4.65 9.36
N GLN A 76 -15.99 5.90 9.84
CA GLN A 76 -17.24 6.54 10.22
C GLN A 76 -17.68 7.59 9.18
N SER A 77 -16.83 7.87 8.19
CA SER A 77 -17.07 8.85 7.14
C SER A 77 -18.35 8.54 6.34
N PRO A 78 -19.19 9.53 6.00
CA PRO A 78 -20.44 9.32 5.29
C PRO A 78 -20.25 8.86 3.84
N ALA A 79 -19.16 9.27 3.19
CA ALA A 79 -18.85 8.93 1.79
C ALA A 79 -17.97 7.68 1.67
N ARG A 80 -18.35 6.61 2.37
CA ARG A 80 -17.66 5.31 2.33
C ARG A 80 -18.38 4.27 1.46
N PHE A 81 -19.66 4.49 1.17
CA PHE A 81 -20.46 3.68 0.24
C PHE A 81 -20.44 2.17 0.53
N GLU A 82 -20.35 1.79 1.80
CA GLU A 82 -20.13 0.40 2.22
C GLU A 82 -21.28 -0.52 1.80
N PHE A 83 -22.46 0.05 1.53
CA PHE A 83 -23.62 -0.67 1.03
C PHE A 83 -23.34 -1.40 -0.28
N VAL A 84 -22.36 -0.96 -1.09
CA VAL A 84 -21.95 -1.60 -2.34
C VAL A 84 -21.49 -3.05 -2.11
N ASN A 85 -20.98 -3.39 -0.92
CA ASN A 85 -20.60 -4.76 -0.55
C ASN A 85 -21.74 -5.78 -0.66
N ARG A 86 -23.01 -5.34 -0.73
CA ARG A 86 -24.14 -6.26 -1.00
C ARG A 86 -24.07 -6.93 -2.38
N TYR A 87 -23.33 -6.35 -3.31
CA TYR A 87 -23.17 -6.82 -4.70
C TYR A 87 -21.92 -7.70 -4.89
N TRP A 88 -21.40 -8.31 -3.82
CA TRP A 88 -20.15 -9.08 -3.85
C TRP A 88 -20.14 -10.24 -4.87
N ASP A 89 -21.31 -10.77 -5.22
CA ASP A 89 -21.49 -11.85 -6.20
C ASP A 89 -21.72 -11.34 -7.63
N ASP A 90 -21.87 -10.03 -7.82
CA ASP A 90 -22.09 -9.40 -9.11
C ASP A 90 -20.76 -8.93 -9.73
N PRO A 91 -20.28 -9.55 -10.82
CA PRO A 91 -18.98 -9.20 -11.42
C PRO A 91 -18.92 -7.77 -11.95
N ARG A 92 -20.06 -7.09 -12.15
CA ARG A 92 -20.13 -5.69 -12.59
C ARG A 92 -19.63 -4.71 -11.53
N PHE A 93 -19.70 -5.09 -10.26
CA PHE A 93 -19.23 -4.27 -9.13
C PHE A 93 -17.80 -4.61 -8.71
N ARG A 94 -17.12 -5.55 -9.35
CA ARG A 94 -15.81 -6.05 -8.92
C ARG A 94 -14.77 -4.95 -8.72
N GLU A 95 -14.73 -3.93 -9.58
CA GLU A 95 -13.80 -2.80 -9.48
C GLU A 95 -14.19 -1.77 -8.41
N LEU A 96 -15.42 -1.85 -7.89
CA LEU A 96 -15.89 -1.08 -6.74
C LEU A 96 -15.79 -1.87 -5.43
N LEU A 97 -15.23 -3.08 -5.44
CA LEU A 97 -15.17 -3.93 -4.27
C LEU A 97 -13.71 -4.14 -3.83
N THR A 98 -13.40 -4.09 -2.53
CA THR A 98 -14.32 -3.94 -1.39
C THR A 98 -14.38 -2.50 -0.88
N MET A 99 -15.58 -1.98 -0.58
CA MET A 99 -15.79 -0.64 0.01
C MET A 99 -15.70 -0.64 1.54
N GLN A 100 -15.67 -1.83 2.16
CA GLN A 100 -15.56 -1.99 3.61
C GLN A 100 -14.93 -3.32 3.95
N ARG A 101 -14.07 -3.36 4.96
CA ARG A 101 -13.44 -4.57 5.48
C ARG A 101 -13.74 -4.73 6.96
N PRO A 102 -13.96 -5.96 7.46
CA PRO A 102 -14.29 -6.19 8.87
C PRO A 102 -13.28 -5.60 9.86
N GLN A 103 -12.01 -5.52 9.46
CA GLN A 103 -10.91 -5.02 10.27
C GLN A 103 -10.66 -3.50 10.20
N GLU A 104 -11.34 -2.74 9.34
CA GLU A 104 -10.98 -1.33 9.07
C GLU A 104 -10.91 -0.42 10.30
N MET A 105 -11.83 -0.56 11.25
CA MET A 105 -11.78 0.24 12.47
C MET A 105 -10.51 -0.01 13.31
N LEU A 106 -9.85 -1.15 13.10
CA LEU A 106 -8.61 -1.52 13.79
C LEU A 106 -7.34 -1.10 13.01
N ASN A 107 -7.48 -0.52 11.82
CA ASN A 107 -6.37 -0.36 10.88
C ASN A 107 -5.28 0.58 11.42
N THR A 108 -5.64 1.69 12.06
CA THR A 108 -4.65 2.61 12.68
C THR A 108 -3.78 1.92 13.73
N HIS A 109 -4.32 0.95 14.46
CA HIS A 109 -3.58 0.13 15.43
C HIS A 109 -2.63 -0.86 14.74
N ALA A 110 -3.06 -1.46 13.63
CA ALA A 110 -2.20 -2.32 12.81
C ALA A 110 -1.04 -1.55 12.20
N ILE A 111 -1.31 -0.35 11.66
CA ILE A 111 -0.27 0.54 11.11
C ILE A 111 0.70 0.96 12.22
N ALA A 112 0.21 1.34 13.41
CA ALA A 112 1.07 1.67 14.55
C ALA A 112 1.98 0.51 14.97
N ALA A 113 1.46 -0.71 14.96
CA ALA A 113 2.25 -1.92 15.22
C ALA A 113 3.29 -2.18 14.12
N THR A 114 2.95 -1.93 12.85
CA THR A 114 3.91 -2.01 11.74
C THR A 114 5.02 -0.97 11.87
N VAL A 115 4.68 0.28 12.19
CA VAL A 115 5.65 1.35 12.45
C VAL A 115 6.58 0.98 13.59
N ARG A 116 6.04 0.45 14.71
CA ARG A 116 6.84 -0.04 15.84
C ARG A 116 7.74 -1.21 15.43
N ALA A 117 7.26 -2.14 14.61
CA ALA A 117 8.06 -3.25 14.12
C ALA A 117 9.23 -2.78 13.24
N ILE A 118 9.00 -1.80 12.35
CA ILE A 118 10.03 -1.19 11.50
C ILE A 118 11.04 -0.40 12.33
N ARG A 119 10.57 0.45 13.25
CA ARG A 119 11.41 1.23 14.17
C ARG A 119 12.38 0.35 14.96
N ASN A 120 11.90 -0.80 15.42
CA ASN A 120 12.67 -1.73 16.24
C ASN A 120 13.37 -2.83 15.43
N LEU A 121 13.36 -2.71 14.09
CA LEU A 121 13.97 -3.69 13.23
C LEU A 121 15.49 -3.66 13.42
N GLY A 122 16.06 -4.84 13.69
CA GLY A 122 17.50 -5.00 13.82
C GLY A 122 18.22 -5.04 12.46
N PRO A 123 19.48 -5.52 12.46
CA PRO A 123 20.22 -5.83 11.24
C PRO A 123 19.41 -6.67 10.25
N ALA A 124 19.42 -6.27 8.98
CA ALA A 124 18.77 -7.01 7.92
C ALA A 124 19.48 -8.36 7.65
N PRO A 125 18.73 -9.41 7.27
CA PRO A 125 19.20 -10.79 7.36
C PRO A 125 20.31 -11.15 6.35
N LEU A 126 20.42 -10.47 5.22
CA LEU A 126 21.39 -10.84 4.17
C LEU A 126 22.70 -10.05 4.29
N THR A 127 22.63 -8.80 4.72
CA THR A 127 23.77 -7.88 4.76
C THR A 127 24.24 -7.55 6.18
N GLY A 128 23.37 -7.71 7.18
CA GLY A 128 23.66 -7.30 8.55
C GLY A 128 23.62 -5.78 8.78
N GLU A 129 23.16 -5.00 7.81
CA GLU A 129 22.99 -3.56 7.96
C GLU A 129 21.59 -3.21 8.45
N ALA A 130 21.46 -2.18 9.28
CA ALA A 130 20.16 -1.67 9.68
C ALA A 130 19.50 -0.88 8.52
N PRO A 131 18.16 -0.86 8.41
CA PRO A 131 17.47 0.00 7.45
C PRO A 131 17.82 1.48 7.69
N GLN A 132 18.12 2.20 6.60
CA GLN A 132 18.49 3.61 6.65
C GLN A 132 17.38 4.55 6.14
N LEU A 133 16.36 3.99 5.47
CA LEU A 133 15.29 4.76 4.81
C LEU A 133 14.05 3.87 4.62
N VAL A 134 12.87 4.46 4.76
CA VAL A 134 11.59 3.84 4.40
C VAL A 134 11.06 4.48 3.12
N ALA A 135 10.61 3.68 2.16
CA ALA A 135 9.86 4.13 1.00
C ALA A 135 8.39 3.79 1.21
N MET A 136 7.53 4.82 1.28
CA MET A 136 6.08 4.71 1.33
C MET A 136 5.52 5.01 -0.06
N THR A 137 5.01 3.99 -0.77
CA THR A 137 4.65 4.11 -2.20
C THR A 137 3.17 4.43 -2.46
N GLY A 138 2.52 5.26 -1.64
CA GLY A 138 1.17 5.77 -1.88
C GLY A 138 0.06 4.95 -1.21
N ASP A 139 -1.14 5.50 -1.25
CA ASP A 139 -2.33 5.03 -0.52
C ASP A 139 -2.07 5.01 1.00
N ALA A 140 -1.62 6.16 1.49
CA ALA A 140 -1.41 6.43 2.89
C ALA A 140 -2.75 6.66 3.60
N VAL A 141 -3.64 7.41 2.94
CA VAL A 141 -5.03 7.63 3.35
C VAL A 141 -5.97 6.75 2.52
N ASP A 142 -7.27 6.77 2.78
CA ASP A 142 -8.22 5.91 2.06
C ASP A 142 -9.26 6.71 1.26
N ASN A 143 -9.71 7.83 1.79
CA ASN A 143 -10.84 8.55 1.23
C ASN A 143 -10.52 10.02 1.00
N THR A 144 -9.24 10.32 0.72
CA THR A 144 -8.69 11.67 0.51
C THR A 144 -9.05 12.66 1.63
N GLN A 145 -9.19 12.22 2.88
CA GLN A 145 -9.68 13.11 3.95
C GLN A 145 -8.55 13.74 4.79
N ARG A 146 -8.79 14.96 5.28
CA ARG A 146 -7.82 15.69 6.12
C ARG A 146 -7.55 14.99 7.46
N ASN A 147 -8.57 14.44 8.10
CA ASN A 147 -8.42 13.68 9.34
C ASN A 147 -7.55 12.42 9.13
N GLU A 148 -7.71 11.73 8.01
CA GLU A 148 -6.89 10.58 7.61
C GLU A 148 -5.43 11.00 7.41
N LEU A 149 -5.17 12.08 6.66
CA LEU A 149 -3.81 12.60 6.46
C LEU A 149 -3.14 12.99 7.79
N THR A 150 -3.91 13.59 8.69
CA THR A 150 -3.43 13.97 10.04
C THR A 150 -3.02 12.73 10.84
N ASN A 151 -3.83 11.68 10.80
CA ASN A 151 -3.54 10.42 11.48
C ASN A 151 -2.34 9.69 10.85
N PHE A 152 -2.22 9.69 9.52
CA PHE A 152 -1.08 9.12 8.80
C PHE A 152 0.24 9.77 9.25
N LEU A 153 0.33 11.10 9.23
CA LEU A 153 1.53 11.81 9.65
C LEU A 153 1.84 11.56 11.13
N ALA A 154 0.82 11.54 12.00
CA ALA A 154 1.02 11.20 13.41
C ALA A 154 1.55 9.76 13.60
N LEU A 155 1.12 8.80 12.78
CA LEU A 155 1.62 7.42 12.80
C LEU A 155 3.11 7.36 12.39
N PHE A 156 3.50 8.09 11.35
CA PHE A 156 4.83 8.00 10.74
C PHE A 156 5.88 8.90 11.40
N ASP A 157 5.52 10.12 11.79
CA ASP A 157 6.44 11.08 12.44
C ASP A 157 6.35 11.03 13.97
N GLY A 158 5.32 10.37 14.50
CA GLY A 158 5.00 10.33 15.91
C GLY A 158 4.04 11.45 16.31
N GLY A 159 3.19 11.17 17.29
CA GLY A 159 2.14 12.10 17.69
C GLY A 159 0.92 11.39 18.27
N THR A 160 -0.19 12.14 18.37
CA THR A 160 -1.47 11.56 18.80
C THR A 160 -2.30 11.18 17.59
N VAL A 161 -2.61 9.90 17.48
CA VAL A 161 -3.56 9.35 16.51
C VAL A 161 -4.96 9.39 17.12
N ARG A 162 -5.93 9.83 16.34
CA ARG A 162 -7.34 9.95 16.73
C ARG A 162 -8.20 9.17 15.75
N PRO A 163 -8.44 7.86 15.99
CA PRO A 163 -9.24 7.05 15.08
C PRO A 163 -10.71 7.46 15.04
N ASP A 164 -11.20 8.15 16.10
CA ASP A 164 -12.56 8.67 16.17
C ASP A 164 -12.77 9.92 15.29
N SER A 165 -13.99 10.10 14.76
CA SER A 165 -14.41 11.24 13.93
C SER A 165 -15.89 11.55 14.17
N GLY A 166 -16.31 12.78 13.93
CA GLY A 166 -17.68 13.23 14.24
C GLY A 166 -17.92 13.40 15.74
N ALA A 167 -18.96 12.76 16.28
CA ALA A 167 -19.26 12.81 17.72
C ALA A 167 -18.48 11.72 18.46
N PRO A 168 -18.17 11.91 19.76
CA PRO A 168 -17.41 10.91 20.52
C PRO A 168 -18.07 9.52 20.53
N GLY A 169 -17.28 8.51 20.16
CA GLY A 169 -17.68 7.11 20.13
C GLY A 169 -18.01 6.61 18.72
N TYR A 170 -17.89 5.29 18.51
CA TYR A 170 -18.05 4.70 17.19
C TYR A 170 -19.47 4.88 16.61
N ASP A 171 -19.55 5.52 15.44
CA ASP A 171 -20.72 5.71 14.62
C ASP A 171 -20.50 5.29 13.15
N GLY A 172 -20.44 3.98 12.92
CA GLY A 172 -20.33 3.39 11.59
C GLY A 172 -21.10 2.08 11.43
N VAL A 173 -20.88 1.43 10.29
CA VAL A 173 -21.68 0.26 9.84
C VAL A 173 -21.60 -0.97 10.74
N GLN A 174 -20.59 -1.03 11.61
CA GLN A 174 -20.36 -2.14 12.53
C GLN A 174 -21.17 -2.02 13.84
N ARG A 175 -21.95 -0.94 14.01
CA ARG A 175 -22.83 -0.76 15.18
C ARG A 175 -23.90 -1.86 15.25
N PRO A 176 -24.27 -2.33 16.45
CA PRO A 176 -25.30 -3.35 16.62
C PRO A 176 -26.65 -3.02 15.97
N ASP A 177 -27.04 -1.75 16.04
CA ASP A 177 -28.32 -1.23 15.55
C ASP A 177 -28.27 -0.69 14.10
N TRP A 178 -27.11 -0.79 13.44
CA TRP A 178 -26.98 -0.35 12.04
C TRP A 178 -27.89 -1.18 11.11
N PRO A 179 -28.56 -0.57 10.12
CA PRO A 179 -29.42 -1.30 9.18
C PRO A 179 -28.62 -2.26 8.29
N GLY A 180 -29.17 -3.46 8.05
CA GLY A 180 -28.56 -4.51 7.24
C GLY A 180 -27.65 -5.47 8.03
N ASP A 181 -27.28 -6.57 7.39
CA ASP A 181 -26.58 -7.72 7.99
C ASP A 181 -25.27 -8.09 7.26
N ILE A 182 -24.84 -7.28 6.29
CA ILE A 182 -23.65 -7.54 5.46
C ILE A 182 -22.32 -7.11 6.10
N TYR A 183 -22.36 -6.54 7.31
CA TYR A 183 -21.18 -6.03 8.02
C TYR A 183 -20.94 -6.83 9.29
N TRP A 184 -19.68 -7.02 9.67
CA TRP A 184 -19.36 -7.65 10.95
C TRP A 184 -19.73 -6.70 12.09
N LYS A 185 -20.66 -7.13 12.96
CA LYS A 185 -21.15 -6.38 14.13
C LYS A 185 -20.60 -6.99 15.42
N PRO A 186 -19.34 -6.70 15.81
CA PRO A 186 -18.68 -7.35 16.93
C PRO A 186 -19.40 -7.20 18.28
N ASP A 187 -20.05 -6.05 18.47
CA ASP A 187 -20.77 -5.68 19.69
C ASP A 187 -22.23 -6.17 19.72
N GLY A 188 -22.73 -6.70 18.59
CA GLY A 188 -24.11 -7.12 18.42
C GLY A 188 -24.47 -8.44 19.13
N ALA A 189 -25.71 -8.88 18.95
CA ALA A 189 -26.14 -10.22 19.35
C ALA A 189 -25.41 -11.29 18.53
N GLU A 190 -25.41 -12.53 19.02
CA GLU A 190 -24.83 -13.66 18.29
C GLU A 190 -25.58 -13.91 16.99
N ASP A 191 -24.84 -14.12 15.91
CA ASP A 191 -25.37 -14.37 14.57
C ASP A 191 -26.29 -13.27 14.03
N ALA A 192 -26.12 -12.04 14.53
CA ALA A 192 -26.88 -10.86 14.08
C ALA A 192 -26.49 -10.36 12.68
N ASP A 193 -25.43 -10.90 12.09
CA ASP A 193 -24.93 -10.54 10.76
C ASP A 193 -24.41 -11.76 9.99
N LEU A 194 -24.21 -11.60 8.68
CA LEU A 194 -23.75 -12.65 7.77
C LEU A 194 -22.30 -13.06 8.03
N LEU A 195 -21.44 -12.14 8.46
CA LEU A 195 -20.04 -12.48 8.73
C LEU A 195 -19.94 -13.42 9.93
N GLN A 196 -20.77 -13.22 10.95
CA GLN A 196 -20.91 -14.16 12.05
C GLN A 196 -21.61 -15.45 11.59
N SER A 197 -22.85 -15.39 11.12
CA SER A 197 -23.67 -16.58 10.88
C SER A 197 -23.15 -17.47 9.74
N VAL A 198 -22.59 -16.87 8.68
CA VAL A 198 -22.16 -17.58 7.47
C VAL A 198 -20.67 -17.87 7.48
N LEU A 199 -19.85 -16.93 7.93
CA LEU A 199 -18.38 -17.01 7.86
C LEU A 199 -17.70 -17.29 9.20
N GLY A 200 -18.47 -17.37 10.29
CA GLY A 200 -17.97 -17.74 11.60
C GLY A 200 -17.24 -16.63 12.34
N PHE A 201 -17.31 -15.37 11.89
CA PHE A 201 -16.65 -14.26 12.60
C PHE A 201 -17.09 -14.21 14.07
N PRO A 202 -16.18 -13.90 15.01
CA PRO A 202 -16.49 -13.93 16.44
C PRO A 202 -17.17 -12.63 16.88
N ARG A 203 -17.95 -12.71 17.96
CA ARG A 203 -18.32 -11.51 18.73
C ARG A 203 -17.09 -10.96 19.48
N ARG A 204 -17.02 -9.64 19.62
CA ARG A 204 -16.01 -8.93 20.40
C ARG A 204 -16.63 -7.70 21.09
N PRO A 205 -17.49 -7.90 22.11
CA PRO A 205 -18.10 -6.77 22.83
C PRO A 205 -17.02 -5.85 23.43
N GLY A 206 -17.19 -4.54 23.26
CA GLY A 206 -16.28 -3.47 23.68
C GLY A 206 -15.26 -3.07 22.61
N VAL A 207 -15.06 -3.84 21.54
CA VAL A 207 -13.93 -3.62 20.63
C VAL A 207 -14.02 -2.30 19.87
N LEU A 208 -15.22 -1.88 19.45
CA LEU A 208 -15.39 -0.62 18.72
C LEU A 208 -15.10 0.58 19.64
N ALA A 209 -15.52 0.51 20.91
CA ALA A 209 -15.23 1.54 21.90
C ALA A 209 -13.73 1.63 22.24
N GLU A 210 -13.02 0.50 22.24
CA GLU A 210 -11.56 0.44 22.40
C GLU A 210 -10.84 1.01 21.18
N ALA A 211 -11.27 0.62 19.97
CA ALA A 211 -10.61 0.96 18.71
C ALA A 211 -10.63 2.46 18.40
N VAL A 212 -11.69 3.17 18.78
CA VAL A 212 -11.80 4.63 18.57
C VAL A 212 -10.99 5.46 19.57
N GLN A 213 -10.43 4.86 20.63
CA GLN A 213 -9.67 5.62 21.62
C GLN A 213 -8.41 6.25 21.00
N PRO A 214 -8.11 7.52 21.33
CA PRO A 214 -6.88 8.15 20.88
C PRO A 214 -5.66 7.49 21.53
N PHE A 215 -4.57 7.37 20.78
CA PHE A 215 -3.32 6.78 21.27
C PHE A 215 -2.10 7.53 20.75
N ALA A 216 -0.96 7.33 21.41
CA ALA A 216 0.31 7.90 20.98
C ALA A 216 1.05 6.95 20.04
N ALA A 217 1.50 7.45 18.89
CA ALA A 217 2.39 6.76 17.98
C ALA A 217 3.83 7.24 18.17
N GLU A 218 4.79 6.32 18.08
CA GLU A 218 6.22 6.61 18.27
C GLU A 218 6.91 7.16 17.01
N GLY A 219 6.26 7.07 15.85
CA GLY A 219 6.87 7.34 14.55
C GLY A 219 7.89 6.28 14.14
N LEU A 220 8.31 6.31 12.88
CA LEU A 220 9.28 5.37 12.31
C LEU A 220 10.68 5.50 12.93
N GLY A 221 11.06 6.72 13.35
CA GLY A 221 12.39 6.98 13.92
C GLY A 221 13.55 6.85 12.92
N ILE A 222 13.26 6.61 11.65
CA ILE A 222 14.18 6.61 10.52
C ILE A 222 13.58 7.49 9.41
N PRO A 223 14.42 8.11 8.55
CA PRO A 223 13.92 8.90 7.42
C PRO A 223 12.98 8.08 6.54
N TRP A 224 11.97 8.74 5.97
CA TRP A 224 11.04 8.11 5.05
C TRP A 224 10.70 9.03 3.87
N LEU A 225 10.36 8.41 2.74
CA LEU A 225 9.96 9.05 1.49
C LEU A 225 8.49 8.76 1.21
N GLY A 226 7.72 9.78 0.84
CA GLY A 226 6.31 9.67 0.47
C GLY A 226 6.10 9.60 -1.05
N CYS A 227 5.03 8.95 -1.47
CA CYS A 227 4.54 8.90 -2.84
C CYS A 227 3.04 9.22 -2.83
N TYR A 228 2.55 9.79 -3.91
CA TYR A 228 1.12 10.08 -4.09
C TYR A 228 0.44 8.88 -4.77
N GLY A 229 -0.63 8.37 -4.16
CA GLY A 229 -1.47 7.28 -4.64
C GLY A 229 -2.88 7.76 -5.01
N ASN A 230 -3.68 6.88 -5.62
CA ASN A 230 -5.03 7.24 -6.07
C ASN A 230 -5.95 7.52 -4.87
N HIS A 231 -5.76 6.90 -3.70
CA HIS A 231 -6.57 7.19 -2.52
C HIS A 231 -6.29 8.58 -1.90
N GLU A 232 -5.17 9.23 -2.25
CA GLU A 232 -4.95 10.63 -1.92
C GLU A 232 -5.73 11.60 -2.83
N GLU A 233 -6.11 11.17 -4.05
CA GLU A 233 -6.74 12.02 -5.07
C GLU A 233 -8.26 11.81 -5.18
N VAL A 234 -8.70 10.56 -5.15
CA VAL A 234 -10.08 10.17 -5.41
C VAL A 234 -10.71 9.42 -4.24
N CYS A 235 -12.00 9.64 -4.05
CA CYS A 235 -12.81 8.99 -3.03
C CYS A 235 -12.82 7.47 -3.24
N GLN A 236 -12.54 6.72 -2.18
CA GLN A 236 -12.37 5.26 -2.20
C GLN A 236 -11.37 4.76 -3.25
N GLY A 237 -10.39 5.61 -3.64
CA GLY A 237 -9.43 5.26 -4.68
C GLY A 237 -10.00 5.19 -6.09
N VAL A 238 -11.24 5.63 -6.32
CA VAL A 238 -11.93 5.48 -7.62
C VAL A 238 -12.67 6.75 -8.05
N GLY A 239 -13.55 7.29 -7.20
CA GLY A 239 -14.53 8.32 -7.55
C GLY A 239 -14.01 9.75 -7.44
N LEU A 240 -14.30 10.58 -8.42
CA LEU A 240 -13.93 12.01 -8.40
C LEU A 240 -14.54 12.74 -7.20
N VAL A 241 -13.76 13.60 -6.55
CA VAL A 241 -14.28 14.48 -5.51
C VAL A 241 -14.98 15.69 -6.15
N THR A 242 -16.28 15.56 -6.39
CA THR A 242 -17.11 16.68 -6.86
C THR A 242 -17.42 17.65 -5.72
N PRO A 243 -17.74 18.93 -5.99
CA PRO A 243 -18.16 19.87 -4.94
C PRO A 243 -19.36 19.38 -4.12
N ALA A 244 -20.25 18.60 -4.73
CA ALA A 244 -21.38 17.99 -4.04
C ALA A 244 -20.94 16.85 -3.11
N LEU A 245 -19.99 16.02 -3.55
CA LEU A 245 -19.40 14.98 -2.69
C LEU A 245 -18.60 15.58 -1.53
N GLU A 246 -17.77 16.60 -1.79
CA GLU A 246 -17.04 17.34 -0.75
C GLU A 246 -17.98 17.86 0.36
N ALA A 247 -19.09 18.48 -0.03
CA ALA A 247 -20.10 18.93 0.92
C ALA A 247 -20.74 17.75 1.68
N ALA A 248 -20.97 16.62 1.01
CA ALA A 248 -21.54 15.43 1.62
C ALA A 248 -20.59 14.73 2.60
N MET A 249 -19.27 14.73 2.34
CA MET A 249 -18.24 14.13 3.21
C MET A 249 -18.21 14.74 4.62
N THR A 250 -18.47 16.04 4.73
CA THR A 250 -18.46 16.77 6.01
C THR A 250 -19.84 16.86 6.66
N ALA A 251 -20.90 16.49 5.93
CA ALA A 251 -22.28 16.57 6.38
C ALA A 251 -22.68 15.37 7.26
N GLY A 252 -23.88 15.47 7.84
CA GLY A 252 -24.43 14.49 8.77
C GLY A 252 -25.37 13.46 8.15
N ARG A 253 -25.12 13.00 6.93
CA ARG A 253 -25.99 12.04 6.21
C ARG A 253 -25.17 10.94 5.57
N LYS A 254 -25.41 9.68 5.97
CA LYS A 254 -24.70 8.50 5.46
C LYS A 254 -25.65 7.56 4.71
N PRO A 255 -25.47 7.32 3.40
CA PRO A 255 -26.29 6.40 2.64
C PRO A 255 -26.09 4.95 3.12
N VAL A 256 -27.20 4.22 3.22
CA VAL A 256 -27.26 2.80 3.61
C VAL A 256 -27.78 1.91 2.47
N ALA A 257 -28.15 2.51 1.35
CA ALA A 257 -28.66 1.86 0.16
C ALA A 257 -28.20 2.59 -1.11
N PRO A 258 -28.15 1.90 -2.27
CA PRO A 258 -27.88 2.54 -3.56
C PRO A 258 -28.95 3.58 -3.91
N PRO A 259 -28.67 4.47 -4.87
CA PRO A 259 -29.70 5.30 -5.46
C PRO A 259 -30.76 4.43 -6.18
N GLU A 260 -32.01 4.88 -6.17
CA GLU A 260 -33.17 4.10 -6.67
C GLU A 260 -33.01 3.65 -8.14
N ARG A 261 -32.28 4.44 -8.95
CA ARG A 261 -32.09 4.20 -10.40
C ARG A 261 -30.66 3.81 -10.76
N LEU A 262 -29.91 3.19 -9.85
CA LEU A 262 -28.58 2.67 -10.18
C LEU A 262 -28.71 1.60 -11.28
N ASP A 263 -28.05 1.82 -12.43
CA ASP A 263 -27.86 0.77 -13.44
C ASP A 263 -26.57 0.00 -13.12
N PRO A 264 -26.66 -1.28 -12.71
CA PRO A 264 -25.47 -2.08 -12.43
C PRO A 264 -24.49 -2.19 -13.59
N ALA A 265 -24.94 -2.08 -14.84
CA ALA A 265 -24.05 -2.18 -16.00
C ALA A 265 -23.10 -0.97 -16.12
N HIS A 266 -23.47 0.18 -15.55
CA HIS A 266 -22.71 1.42 -15.59
C HIS A 266 -22.28 1.89 -14.20
N ALA A 267 -22.42 1.05 -13.17
CA ALA A 267 -22.17 1.45 -11.78
C ALA A 267 -20.74 1.96 -11.54
N LEU A 268 -19.73 1.33 -12.16
CA LEU A 268 -18.33 1.78 -12.07
C LEU A 268 -18.13 3.17 -12.69
N GLU A 269 -18.66 3.38 -13.90
CA GLU A 269 -18.57 4.66 -14.60
C GLU A 269 -19.30 5.76 -13.81
N ALA A 270 -20.53 5.48 -13.38
CA ALA A 270 -21.32 6.39 -12.56
C ALA A 270 -20.62 6.74 -11.24
N PHE A 271 -20.01 5.77 -10.55
CA PHE A 271 -19.26 6.04 -9.32
C PHE A 271 -17.97 6.82 -9.58
N THR A 272 -17.30 6.55 -10.70
CA THR A 272 -16.07 7.26 -11.06
C THR A 272 -16.36 8.73 -11.36
N ASP A 273 -17.38 9.01 -12.16
CA ASP A 273 -17.69 10.34 -12.67
C ASP A 273 -18.59 11.16 -11.73
N HIS A 274 -19.53 10.50 -11.06
CA HIS A 274 -20.61 11.12 -10.28
C HIS A 274 -20.84 10.38 -8.94
N PRO A 275 -19.82 10.21 -8.09
CA PRO A 275 -19.99 9.51 -6.81
C PRO A 275 -21.00 10.19 -5.87
N GLU A 276 -21.28 11.49 -6.03
CA GLU A 276 -22.35 12.17 -5.31
C GLU A 276 -23.74 11.56 -5.55
N GLU A 277 -23.99 10.92 -6.70
CA GLU A 277 -25.25 10.23 -6.97
C GLU A 277 -25.46 9.04 -6.00
N PHE A 278 -24.37 8.41 -5.55
CA PHE A 278 -24.44 7.33 -4.57
C PHE A 278 -24.83 7.83 -3.17
N MET A 279 -24.77 9.15 -2.93
CA MET A 279 -25.25 9.78 -1.69
C MET A 279 -26.78 9.99 -1.66
N THR A 280 -27.47 9.81 -2.79
CA THR A 280 -28.93 10.09 -2.89
C THR A 280 -29.81 8.91 -2.48
N GLY A 281 -29.23 7.77 -2.14
CA GLY A 281 -29.96 6.61 -1.64
C GLY A 281 -30.64 6.85 -0.29
N GLU A 282 -31.33 5.82 0.21
CA GLU A 282 -31.77 5.78 1.61
C GLU A 282 -30.56 6.05 2.51
N ALA A 283 -30.73 6.90 3.51
CA ALA A 283 -29.64 7.31 4.38
C ALA A 283 -30.14 7.51 5.80
N ILE A 284 -29.21 7.45 6.72
CA ILE A 284 -29.44 7.79 8.13
C ILE A 284 -28.65 9.04 8.50
N GLU A 285 -29.05 9.67 9.60
CA GLU A 285 -28.30 10.77 10.18
C GLU A 285 -27.06 10.24 10.92
N VAL A 286 -25.94 10.90 10.70
CA VAL A 286 -24.67 10.68 11.41
C VAL A 286 -24.10 12.03 11.85
N PRO A 287 -23.22 12.10 12.86
CA PRO A 287 -22.56 13.33 13.23
C PRO A 287 -21.73 13.91 12.07
N PRO A 288 -21.90 15.21 11.77
CA PRO A 288 -21.02 15.91 10.83
C PRO A 288 -19.62 16.08 11.42
N ASP A 289 -18.63 16.22 10.55
CA ASP A 289 -17.25 16.51 10.95
C ASP A 289 -16.57 17.36 9.87
N PRO A 290 -16.15 18.60 10.16
CA PRO A 290 -15.43 19.44 9.18
C PRO A 290 -14.05 18.87 8.80
N GLU A 291 -13.46 18.00 9.61
CA GLU A 291 -12.15 17.38 9.36
C GLU A 291 -12.22 16.25 8.33
N ARG A 292 -13.43 15.85 7.94
CA ARG A 292 -13.69 14.91 6.83
C ARG A 292 -13.58 15.56 5.45
N ARG A 293 -13.26 16.86 5.37
CA ARG A 293 -13.09 17.53 4.08
C ARG A 293 -11.99 16.85 3.25
N PRO A 294 -12.13 16.83 1.92
CA PRO A 294 -11.10 16.33 1.04
C PRO A 294 -9.83 17.18 1.16
N ILE A 295 -8.68 16.56 0.90
CA ILE A 295 -7.40 17.23 0.72
C ILE A 295 -7.14 17.46 -0.76
N SER A 296 -6.42 18.52 -1.09
CA SER A 296 -5.83 18.67 -2.42
C SER A 296 -4.42 18.07 -2.47
N ARG A 297 -3.93 17.76 -3.68
CA ARG A 297 -2.51 17.40 -3.92
C ARG A 297 -1.55 18.42 -3.29
N GLY A 298 -1.82 19.71 -3.47
CA GLY A 298 -1.01 20.78 -2.88
C GLY A 298 -0.96 20.70 -1.35
N GLU A 299 -2.10 20.46 -0.70
CA GLU A 299 -2.16 20.27 0.76
C GLU A 299 -1.40 19.03 1.23
N PHE A 300 -1.47 17.92 0.48
CA PHE A 300 -0.68 16.72 0.77
C PHE A 300 0.82 17.02 0.73
N LEU A 301 1.31 17.65 -0.35
CA LEU A 301 2.72 18.00 -0.52
C LEU A 301 3.20 18.96 0.58
N ASP A 302 2.41 19.99 0.86
CA ASP A 302 2.69 21.00 1.87
C ASP A 302 2.69 20.40 3.31
N ALA A 303 1.82 19.43 3.60
CA ALA A 303 1.87 18.67 4.85
C ALA A 303 3.21 17.94 5.01
N HIS A 304 3.68 17.27 3.96
CA HIS A 304 4.97 16.56 4.01
C HIS A 304 6.14 17.53 4.16
N VAL A 305 6.14 18.65 3.43
CA VAL A 305 7.18 19.69 3.54
C VAL A 305 7.29 20.21 4.98
N ARG A 306 6.17 20.46 5.66
CA ARG A 306 6.17 20.89 7.06
C ARG A 306 6.69 19.85 8.05
N CYS A 307 6.53 18.56 7.74
CA CYS A 307 6.93 17.46 8.64
C CYS A 307 8.35 16.92 8.39
N GLY A 308 9.08 17.46 7.43
CA GLY A 308 10.46 17.04 7.12
C GLY A 308 10.74 16.83 5.64
N GLY A 309 9.82 17.22 4.75
CA GLY A 309 9.92 17.05 3.30
C GLY A 309 9.48 15.68 2.85
N HIS A 310 10.05 14.62 3.45
CA HIS A 310 9.80 13.23 3.08
C HIS A 310 9.91 12.99 1.56
N GLY A 311 10.91 13.64 0.95
CA GLY A 311 11.15 13.64 -0.49
C GLY A 311 10.61 14.88 -1.23
N PHE A 312 9.53 15.48 -0.74
CA PHE A 312 8.97 16.70 -1.30
C PHE A 312 9.70 17.96 -0.82
N THR A 313 9.65 19.00 -1.65
CA THR A 313 10.28 20.31 -1.40
C THR A 313 9.25 21.43 -1.57
N ALA A 314 9.59 22.66 -1.14
CA ALA A 314 8.77 23.83 -1.42
C ALA A 314 8.50 24.02 -2.92
N GLN A 315 9.49 23.70 -3.77
CA GLN A 315 9.32 23.75 -5.23
C GLN A 315 8.27 22.75 -5.73
N ASN A 316 8.18 21.56 -5.11
CA ASN A 316 7.11 20.61 -5.44
C ASN A 316 5.73 21.18 -5.13
N VAL A 317 5.59 21.92 -4.02
CA VAL A 317 4.34 22.59 -3.66
C VAL A 317 4.02 23.70 -4.65
N ASP A 318 5.00 24.54 -5.00
CA ASP A 318 4.82 25.65 -5.94
C ASP A 318 4.44 25.18 -7.35
N ASP A 319 5.03 24.08 -7.82
CA ASP A 319 4.76 23.51 -9.14
C ASP A 319 3.55 22.56 -9.16
N GLY A 320 3.07 22.12 -8.00
CA GLY A 320 2.01 21.10 -7.88
C GLY A 320 2.42 19.71 -8.36
N LEU A 321 3.72 19.38 -8.28
CA LEU A 321 4.30 18.14 -8.83
C LEU A 321 4.67 17.15 -7.71
N ALA A 322 4.03 15.98 -7.71
CA ALA A 322 4.24 14.93 -6.70
C ALA A 322 5.32 13.89 -7.07
N TYR A 323 6.22 14.22 -7.99
CA TYR A 323 7.38 13.41 -8.35
C TYR A 323 8.70 14.14 -8.07
N TYR A 324 9.74 13.38 -7.69
CA TYR A 324 11.02 13.95 -7.26
C TYR A 324 12.16 12.92 -7.32
N VAL A 325 13.38 13.41 -7.07
CA VAL A 325 14.58 12.58 -6.92
C VAL A 325 15.13 12.72 -5.51
N HIS A 326 15.51 11.60 -4.90
CA HIS A 326 16.22 11.55 -3.63
C HIS A 326 17.50 10.72 -3.78
N ASP A 327 18.64 11.25 -3.36
CA ASP A 327 19.92 10.56 -3.45
C ASP A 327 20.35 10.06 -2.06
N ALA A 328 20.56 8.74 -1.93
CA ALA A 328 21.02 8.08 -0.73
C ALA A 328 22.36 7.36 -1.02
N GLY A 329 23.47 8.06 -0.75
CA GLY A 329 24.80 7.56 -1.08
C GLY A 329 24.99 7.38 -2.60
N ILE A 330 25.28 6.16 -3.03
CA ILE A 330 25.43 5.81 -4.47
C ILE A 330 24.12 5.33 -5.12
N VAL A 331 23.00 5.41 -4.40
CA VAL A 331 21.67 5.07 -4.90
C VAL A 331 20.88 6.34 -5.16
N ARG A 332 20.30 6.44 -6.36
CA ARG A 332 19.30 7.43 -6.74
C ARG A 332 17.92 6.80 -6.68
N LEU A 333 17.07 7.31 -5.82
CA LEU A 333 15.65 7.00 -5.78
C LEU A 333 14.89 8.03 -6.61
N ILE A 334 14.02 7.57 -7.51
CA ILE A 334 13.17 8.43 -8.33
C ILE A 334 11.72 8.07 -8.04
N THR A 335 10.99 8.98 -7.40
CA THR A 335 9.57 8.80 -7.11
C THR A 335 8.75 9.40 -8.25
N LEU A 336 7.83 8.60 -8.80
CA LEU A 336 6.92 8.97 -9.86
C LEU A 336 5.51 9.20 -9.32
N ASP A 337 4.82 10.19 -9.88
CA ASP A 337 3.38 10.37 -9.71
C ASP A 337 2.69 9.60 -10.82
N THR A 338 1.89 8.61 -10.43
CA THR A 338 1.21 7.71 -11.37
C THR A 338 -0.31 7.81 -11.29
N VAL A 339 -0.82 8.78 -10.53
CA VAL A 339 -2.25 8.98 -10.32
C VAL A 339 -2.90 9.51 -11.59
N CYS A 340 -4.15 9.09 -11.83
CA CYS A 340 -4.94 9.57 -12.96
C CYS A 340 -5.91 10.67 -12.49
N ASP A 341 -5.61 11.94 -12.78
CA ASP A 341 -6.47 13.08 -12.38
C ASP A 341 -7.95 12.93 -12.81
N PRO A 342 -8.28 12.34 -13.99
CA PRO A 342 -9.67 12.05 -14.34
C PRO A 342 -10.36 10.95 -13.52
N GLY A 343 -9.69 10.35 -12.53
CA GLY A 343 -10.21 9.31 -11.63
C GLY A 343 -10.04 7.87 -12.12
N GLY A 344 -10.61 6.93 -11.35
CA GLY A 344 -10.43 5.49 -11.49
C GLY A 344 -9.26 4.94 -10.67
N ALA A 345 -9.29 3.63 -10.43
CA ALA A 345 -8.28 2.94 -9.62
C ALA A 345 -6.91 2.89 -10.31
N ASP A 346 -6.86 2.56 -11.60
CA ASP A 346 -5.59 2.40 -12.30
C ASP A 346 -4.85 3.73 -12.52
N GLY A 347 -3.54 3.63 -12.75
CA GLY A 347 -2.67 4.77 -12.95
C GLY A 347 -2.46 5.17 -14.41
N THR A 348 -1.80 6.30 -14.59
CA THR A 348 -1.30 6.84 -15.86
C THR A 348 0.08 7.48 -15.63
N ILE A 349 0.78 7.82 -16.71
CA ILE A 349 1.95 8.69 -16.63
C ILE A 349 1.98 9.56 -17.88
N ASP A 350 2.17 10.85 -17.70
CA ASP A 350 2.10 11.80 -18.79
C ASP A 350 3.45 11.97 -19.52
N PRO A 351 3.44 12.46 -20.78
CA PRO A 351 4.68 12.69 -21.52
C PRO A 351 5.67 13.66 -20.84
N PRO A 352 5.24 14.77 -20.20
CA PRO A 352 6.14 15.64 -19.44
C PRO A 352 6.95 14.91 -18.36
N GLN A 353 6.30 14.07 -17.55
CA GLN A 353 6.98 13.32 -16.50
C GLN A 353 7.90 12.24 -17.07
N VAL A 354 7.50 11.56 -18.15
CA VAL A 354 8.39 10.61 -18.86
C VAL A 354 9.64 11.32 -19.40
N HIS A 355 9.49 12.52 -19.96
CA HIS A 355 10.64 13.32 -20.40
C HIS A 355 11.53 13.75 -19.23
N TRP A 356 10.92 14.23 -18.14
CA TRP A 356 11.65 14.56 -16.91
C TRP A 356 12.43 13.36 -16.38
N LEU A 357 11.83 12.17 -16.35
CA LEU A 357 12.48 10.93 -15.91
C LEU A 357 13.68 10.59 -16.79
N GLU A 358 13.57 10.67 -18.11
CA GLU A 358 14.68 10.46 -19.03
C GLU A 358 15.87 11.38 -18.68
N ARG A 359 15.61 12.66 -18.40
CA ARG A 359 16.64 13.62 -17.98
C ARG A 359 17.27 13.26 -16.62
N ARG A 360 16.49 12.83 -15.64
CA ARG A 360 16.98 12.41 -14.32
C ARG A 360 17.82 11.14 -14.37
N LEU A 361 17.53 10.24 -15.32
CA LEU A 361 18.32 9.05 -15.59
C LEU A 361 19.65 9.42 -16.26
N GLU A 362 19.64 10.27 -17.29
CA GLU A 362 20.86 10.71 -18.00
C GLU A 362 21.93 11.29 -17.06
N GLU A 363 21.53 11.97 -15.98
CA GLU A 363 22.42 12.57 -14.96
C GLU A 363 23.31 11.56 -14.22
N VAL A 364 22.91 10.29 -14.15
CA VAL A 364 23.59 9.26 -13.34
C VAL A 364 23.97 8.01 -14.14
N HIS A 365 24.15 8.18 -15.45
CA HIS A 365 24.57 7.13 -16.36
C HIS A 365 25.76 7.58 -17.20
N SER A 366 26.90 6.91 -17.03
CA SER A 366 28.07 7.06 -17.90
C SER A 366 27.82 6.48 -19.30
N SER A 367 26.88 5.53 -19.41
CA SER A 367 26.44 4.95 -20.68
C SER A 367 24.98 4.50 -20.63
N PHE A 368 24.24 4.71 -21.72
CA PHE A 368 22.86 4.23 -21.88
C PHE A 368 22.50 4.04 -23.35
N LEU A 369 21.36 3.40 -23.63
CA LEU A 369 20.85 3.26 -25.00
C LEU A 369 20.00 4.47 -25.39
N SER A 370 20.28 5.06 -26.54
CA SER A 370 19.40 6.05 -27.14
C SER A 370 18.10 5.39 -27.64
N ARG A 371 17.15 6.20 -28.10
CA ARG A 371 15.87 5.73 -28.66
C ARG A 371 16.04 4.87 -29.92
N ASP A 372 17.12 5.04 -30.67
CA ASP A 372 17.41 4.23 -31.87
C ASP A 372 18.22 2.96 -31.56
N GLY A 373 18.56 2.73 -30.27
CA GLY A 373 19.35 1.59 -29.81
C GLY A 373 20.86 1.80 -29.87
N SER A 374 21.36 2.95 -30.34
CA SER A 374 22.79 3.28 -30.25
C SER A 374 23.22 3.56 -28.82
N ILE A 375 24.48 3.25 -28.51
CA ILE A 375 25.05 3.50 -27.18
C ILE A 375 25.49 4.97 -27.09
N VAL A 376 24.89 5.70 -26.15
CA VAL A 376 25.34 7.03 -25.72
C VAL A 376 26.35 6.85 -24.59
N ARG A 377 27.45 7.60 -24.64
CA ARG A 377 28.44 7.70 -23.56
C ARG A 377 28.50 9.14 -23.06
N THR A 378 28.58 9.32 -21.75
CA THR A 378 28.64 10.61 -21.08
C THR A 378 29.86 10.67 -20.15
N SER A 379 30.12 11.84 -19.57
CA SER A 379 31.10 12.02 -18.48
C SER A 379 30.48 11.89 -17.09
N ASN A 380 29.21 11.49 -17.00
CA ASN A 380 28.49 11.40 -15.73
C ASN A 380 28.96 10.19 -14.92
N SER A 381 28.90 10.31 -13.59
CA SER A 381 29.19 9.19 -12.69
C SER A 381 27.97 8.30 -12.53
N ASP A 382 28.19 6.99 -12.51
CA ASP A 382 27.12 6.02 -12.35
C ASP A 382 26.58 5.96 -10.92
N ARG A 383 25.26 5.78 -10.82
CA ARG A 383 24.55 5.45 -9.57
C ARG A 383 23.55 4.34 -9.82
N TYR A 384 23.29 3.51 -8.82
CA TYR A 384 22.17 2.57 -8.86
C TYR A 384 20.87 3.35 -8.84
N VAL A 385 19.92 3.01 -9.70
CA VAL A 385 18.61 3.68 -9.75
C VAL A 385 17.52 2.75 -9.25
N VAL A 386 16.75 3.25 -8.29
CA VAL A 386 15.52 2.65 -7.76
C VAL A 386 14.34 3.55 -8.14
N VAL A 387 13.36 3.01 -8.85
CA VAL A 387 12.11 3.71 -9.17
C VAL A 387 11.08 3.41 -8.08
N LEU A 388 10.38 4.43 -7.61
CA LEU A 388 9.26 4.33 -6.68
C LEU A 388 8.01 4.86 -7.37
N SER A 389 6.89 4.15 -7.28
CA SER A 389 5.58 4.65 -7.70
C SER A 389 4.48 3.89 -6.99
N HIS A 390 3.27 4.44 -6.98
CA HIS A 390 2.12 3.69 -6.49
C HIS A 390 1.72 2.56 -7.45
N HIS A 391 1.50 2.89 -8.72
CA HIS A 391 1.12 1.93 -9.74
C HIS A 391 2.35 1.25 -10.37
N GLY A 392 2.26 -0.06 -10.58
CA GLY A 392 3.23 -0.84 -11.35
C GLY A 392 2.92 -0.86 -12.83
N PHE A 393 3.73 -1.56 -13.62
CA PHE A 393 3.54 -1.64 -15.08
C PHE A 393 2.16 -2.18 -15.46
N ASP A 394 1.69 -3.21 -14.75
CA ASP A 394 0.42 -3.90 -15.05
C ASP A 394 -0.82 -3.12 -14.57
N SER A 395 -0.65 -2.03 -13.81
CA SER A 395 -1.73 -1.14 -13.34
C SER A 395 -1.62 0.29 -13.87
N LEU A 396 -0.67 0.57 -14.78
CA LEU A 396 -0.61 1.82 -15.56
C LEU A 396 -1.51 1.73 -16.81
N SER A 397 -2.74 1.28 -16.61
CA SER A 397 -3.69 0.90 -17.66
C SER A 397 -4.93 1.78 -17.74
N ASN A 398 -5.01 2.85 -16.94
CA ASN A 398 -6.24 3.63 -16.82
C ASN A 398 -6.74 4.12 -18.20
N PRO A 399 -7.97 3.77 -18.60
CA PRO A 399 -8.47 4.12 -19.92
C PRO A 399 -8.77 5.62 -20.08
N ARG A 400 -8.84 6.36 -18.97
CA ARG A 400 -9.18 7.79 -18.89
C ARG A 400 -7.94 8.69 -19.02
N GLY A 401 -6.73 8.12 -18.94
CA GLY A 401 -5.46 8.82 -19.03
C GLY A 401 -4.60 8.43 -20.22
N HIS A 402 -3.38 8.97 -20.27
CA HIS A 402 -2.38 8.58 -21.26
C HIS A 402 -1.82 7.18 -20.95
N ARG A 403 -2.02 6.22 -21.85
CA ARG A 403 -1.53 4.85 -21.68
C ARG A 403 -0.07 4.74 -22.11
N ALA A 404 0.84 5.04 -21.18
CA ALA A 404 2.29 5.04 -21.40
C ALA A 404 3.06 3.96 -20.63
N ALA A 405 2.41 2.95 -20.05
CA ALA A 405 3.08 1.85 -19.35
C ALA A 405 4.25 1.24 -20.15
N ARG A 406 4.01 0.97 -21.44
CA ARG A 406 5.04 0.43 -22.34
C ARG A 406 6.16 1.44 -22.64
N ALA A 407 5.81 2.70 -22.86
CA ALA A 407 6.80 3.74 -23.10
C ALA A 407 7.70 3.97 -21.86
N LEU A 408 7.13 3.93 -20.66
CA LEU A 408 7.88 3.98 -19.40
C LEU A 408 8.79 2.76 -19.26
N LEU A 409 8.28 1.55 -19.49
CA LEU A 409 9.08 0.33 -19.43
C LEU A 409 10.25 0.38 -20.43
N ASP A 410 9.99 0.76 -21.67
CA ASP A 410 11.02 0.87 -22.71
C ASP A 410 12.05 1.96 -22.36
N LEU A 411 11.62 3.06 -21.75
CA LEU A 411 12.54 4.08 -21.23
C LEU A 411 13.44 3.49 -20.15
N LEU A 412 12.89 2.86 -19.11
CA LEU A 412 13.68 2.31 -18.02
C LEU A 412 14.68 1.25 -18.51
N LEU A 413 14.29 0.39 -19.45
CA LEU A 413 15.15 -0.67 -20.02
C LEU A 413 16.34 -0.14 -20.83
N ARG A 414 16.30 1.12 -21.29
CA ARG A 414 17.43 1.76 -21.97
C ARG A 414 18.57 2.13 -21.03
N PHE A 415 18.29 2.25 -19.74
CA PHE A 415 19.20 2.75 -18.72
C PHE A 415 19.68 1.59 -17.83
N GLY A 416 20.92 1.15 -18.05
CA GLY A 416 21.45 -0.06 -17.43
C GLY A 416 21.59 -0.02 -15.91
N ASN A 417 21.61 1.17 -15.30
CA ASN A 417 21.76 1.31 -13.85
C ASN A 417 20.42 1.30 -13.11
N VAL A 418 19.29 1.25 -13.83
CA VAL A 418 17.99 0.94 -13.23
C VAL A 418 18.00 -0.52 -12.81
N VAL A 419 17.94 -0.76 -11.50
CA VAL A 419 18.05 -2.11 -10.94
C VAL A 419 16.75 -2.58 -10.29
N LEU A 420 15.92 -1.64 -9.82
CA LEU A 420 14.73 -1.94 -9.03
C LEU A 420 13.61 -0.93 -9.30
N TRP A 421 12.38 -1.43 -9.36
CA TRP A 421 11.15 -0.64 -9.30
C TRP A 421 10.27 -1.18 -8.17
N LEU A 422 10.00 -0.36 -7.15
CA LEU A 422 9.11 -0.69 -6.02
C LEU A 422 7.73 -0.04 -6.22
N ASN A 423 6.66 -0.81 -6.03
CA ASN A 423 5.27 -0.33 -6.15
C ASN A 423 4.25 -1.07 -5.26
N GLY A 424 3.00 -0.58 -5.24
CA GLY A 424 1.88 -1.10 -4.45
C GLY A 424 0.62 -1.33 -5.29
N HIS A 425 -0.49 -0.70 -4.89
CA HIS A 425 -1.80 -0.63 -5.57
C HIS A 425 -2.61 -1.92 -5.61
N THR A 426 -1.96 -3.03 -5.97
CA THR A 426 -2.69 -4.28 -6.24
C THR A 426 -2.93 -5.12 -4.98
N HIS A 427 -2.30 -4.75 -3.86
CA HIS A 427 -2.31 -5.48 -2.58
C HIS A 427 -1.71 -6.90 -2.65
N TYR A 428 -1.05 -7.27 -3.76
CA TYR A 428 -0.35 -8.54 -3.91
C TYR A 428 1.14 -8.38 -3.64
N ASN A 429 1.74 -9.35 -2.96
CA ASN A 429 3.18 -9.56 -3.08
C ASN A 429 3.48 -10.23 -4.42
N ARG A 430 4.19 -9.53 -5.31
CA ARG A 430 4.55 -10.03 -6.63
C ARG A 430 5.92 -9.50 -7.07
N ILE A 431 6.72 -10.32 -7.72
CA ILE A 431 8.01 -9.91 -8.27
C ILE A 431 8.15 -10.35 -9.73
N THR A 432 8.34 -9.38 -10.61
CA THR A 432 8.42 -9.59 -12.06
C THR A 432 9.78 -9.13 -12.61
N PRO A 433 10.54 -9.99 -13.31
CA PRO A 433 11.72 -9.54 -14.03
C PRO A 433 11.31 -8.78 -15.29
N ARG A 434 11.69 -7.51 -15.39
CA ARG A 434 11.48 -6.70 -16.60
C ARG A 434 12.72 -6.79 -17.49
N LYS A 435 12.55 -7.32 -18.70
CA LYS A 435 13.63 -7.63 -19.65
C LYS A 435 13.44 -6.87 -20.96
N GLY A 436 14.54 -6.39 -21.54
CA GLY A 436 14.56 -5.95 -22.93
C GLY A 436 14.39 -7.13 -23.90
N GLU A 437 13.97 -6.85 -25.13
CA GLU A 437 13.69 -7.88 -26.15
C GLU A 437 14.87 -8.81 -26.45
N ARG A 438 16.10 -8.33 -26.29
CA ARG A 438 17.33 -9.10 -26.48
C ARG A 438 17.79 -9.85 -25.22
N GLY A 439 17.13 -9.65 -24.08
CA GLY A 439 17.44 -10.32 -22.81
C GLY A 439 18.76 -9.89 -22.13
N GLU A 440 19.52 -8.97 -22.74
CA GLU A 440 20.85 -8.54 -22.28
C GLU A 440 20.79 -7.56 -21.09
N ARG A 441 19.63 -6.92 -20.84
CA ARG A 441 19.42 -5.90 -19.81
C ARG A 441 18.03 -6.04 -19.20
N GLY A 442 17.92 -5.67 -17.93
CA GLY A 442 16.64 -5.67 -17.21
C GLY A 442 16.80 -5.22 -15.77
N PHE A 443 15.66 -5.09 -15.11
CA PHE A 443 15.55 -4.72 -13.70
C PHE A 443 14.41 -5.53 -13.05
N TRP A 444 14.39 -5.56 -11.72
CA TRP A 444 13.33 -6.22 -10.98
C TRP A 444 12.21 -5.24 -10.64
N GLU A 445 10.97 -5.57 -10.99
CA GLU A 445 9.79 -4.89 -10.46
C GLU A 445 9.26 -5.68 -9.28
N VAL A 446 9.09 -5.02 -8.14
CA VAL A 446 8.71 -5.60 -6.85
C VAL A 446 7.48 -4.87 -6.33
N THR A 447 6.35 -5.57 -6.35
CA THR A 447 5.10 -5.13 -5.75
C THR A 447 5.02 -5.68 -4.32
N THR A 448 4.79 -4.80 -3.36
CA THR A 448 4.60 -5.18 -1.95
C THR A 448 3.10 -5.18 -1.63
N GLY A 449 2.66 -6.17 -0.86
CA GLY A 449 1.27 -6.25 -0.39
C GLY A 449 0.92 -5.11 0.56
N SER A 450 -0.38 -4.91 0.78
CA SER A 450 -0.88 -3.82 1.62
C SER A 450 -0.80 -4.14 3.12
N ILE A 451 -0.93 -3.12 3.95
CA ILE A 451 -1.10 -3.29 5.39
C ILE A 451 -2.57 -3.60 5.73
N VAL A 452 -3.52 -3.04 4.97
CA VAL A 452 -4.96 -3.16 5.23
C VAL A 452 -5.50 -4.58 4.98
N ASP A 453 -4.87 -5.32 4.06
CA ASP A 453 -5.29 -6.68 3.69
C ASP A 453 -4.27 -7.74 4.08
N TRP A 454 -4.72 -8.98 4.23
CA TRP A 454 -3.84 -10.11 4.51
C TRP A 454 -2.75 -10.21 3.42
N PRO A 455 -1.46 -10.36 3.81
CA PRO A 455 -0.95 -10.73 5.13
C PRO A 455 -0.58 -9.56 6.09
N CYS A 456 -0.87 -8.30 5.74
CA CYS A 456 -0.51 -7.11 6.51
C CYS A 456 1.00 -6.98 6.71
N GLN A 457 1.75 -6.88 5.61
CA GLN A 457 3.22 -6.99 5.59
C GLN A 457 3.89 -5.81 4.89
N ALA A 458 5.04 -5.40 5.44
CA ALA A 458 6.03 -4.57 4.76
C ALA A 458 7.20 -5.44 4.28
N ARG A 459 8.20 -4.84 3.64
CA ARG A 459 9.36 -5.57 3.09
C ARG A 459 10.66 -4.83 3.38
N VAL A 460 11.69 -5.53 3.88
CA VAL A 460 13.07 -5.03 3.87
C VAL A 460 13.69 -5.32 2.51
N VAL A 461 14.36 -4.33 1.94
CA VAL A 461 15.02 -4.40 0.64
C VAL A 461 16.51 -4.08 0.80
N GLU A 462 17.35 -5.07 0.53
CA GLU A 462 18.81 -4.99 0.66
C GLU A 462 19.44 -5.01 -0.73
N ILE A 463 20.09 -3.92 -1.14
CA ILE A 463 20.87 -3.89 -2.37
C ILE A 463 22.33 -4.11 -1.99
N PHE A 464 22.99 -5.09 -2.59
CA PHE A 464 24.37 -5.41 -2.26
C PHE A 464 25.14 -6.00 -3.44
N LYS A 465 26.47 -5.91 -3.38
CA LYS A 465 27.36 -6.64 -4.28
C LYS A 465 27.62 -8.04 -3.74
N THR A 466 27.47 -9.04 -4.59
CA THR A 466 27.84 -10.42 -4.26
C THR A 466 29.35 -10.60 -4.29
N SER A 467 29.86 -11.69 -3.69
CA SER A 467 31.29 -12.04 -3.73
C SER A 467 31.79 -12.29 -5.17
N ALA A 468 30.89 -12.71 -6.06
CA ALA A 468 31.14 -12.87 -7.49
C ALA A 468 31.07 -11.55 -8.30
N GLY A 469 30.89 -10.41 -7.63
CA GLY A 469 30.90 -9.07 -8.26
C GLY A 469 29.59 -8.66 -8.91
N GLN A 470 28.48 -9.37 -8.67
CA GLN A 470 27.16 -9.04 -9.20
C GLN A 470 26.40 -8.09 -8.29
N VAL A 471 25.25 -7.59 -8.76
CA VAL A 471 24.29 -6.90 -7.91
C VAL A 471 23.20 -7.89 -7.52
N ALA A 472 22.84 -7.87 -6.24
CA ALA A 472 21.73 -8.64 -5.70
C ALA A 472 20.78 -7.70 -4.95
N ILE A 473 19.49 -7.99 -5.07
CA ILE A 473 18.42 -7.34 -4.32
C ILE A 473 17.78 -8.40 -3.42
N GLY A 474 18.10 -8.35 -2.14
CA GLY A 474 17.45 -9.11 -1.10
C GLY A 474 16.09 -8.51 -0.76
N CYS A 475 15.04 -9.32 -0.73
CA CYS A 475 13.75 -8.94 -0.17
C CYS A 475 13.43 -9.87 1.01
N THR A 476 12.97 -9.30 2.13
CA THR A 476 12.48 -10.06 3.27
C THR A 476 11.17 -9.46 3.79
N MET A 477 10.13 -10.27 3.96
CA MET A 477 8.85 -9.79 4.48
C MET A 477 8.93 -9.52 5.99
N VAL A 478 8.30 -8.42 6.40
CA VAL A 478 8.21 -7.92 7.78
C VAL A 478 6.75 -7.91 8.21
N ASP A 479 6.46 -8.62 9.29
CA ASP A 479 5.17 -8.60 9.98
C ASP A 479 5.15 -7.51 11.08
N HIS A 480 4.01 -6.89 11.37
CA HIS A 480 3.81 -6.27 12.69
C HIS A 480 3.75 -7.30 13.82
N ASP A 481 4.01 -6.88 15.07
CA ASP A 481 4.11 -7.77 16.25
C ASP A 481 2.84 -8.59 16.56
N GLY A 482 1.68 -8.08 16.15
CA GLY A 482 0.40 -8.78 16.21
C GLY A 482 -0.20 -8.81 17.62
N GLU A 483 0.13 -7.83 18.45
CA GLU A 483 -0.43 -7.67 19.78
C GLU A 483 -1.73 -6.86 19.76
N GLY A 484 -2.62 -7.11 20.73
CA GLY A 484 -3.86 -6.33 20.92
C GLY A 484 -4.72 -6.20 19.66
N LEU A 485 -5.20 -4.98 19.40
CA LEU A 485 -6.04 -4.67 18.25
C LEU A 485 -5.33 -4.89 16.90
N ALA A 486 -4.01 -4.75 16.82
CA ALA A 486 -3.26 -5.09 15.61
C ALA A 486 -3.30 -6.60 15.30
N GLY A 487 -3.21 -7.44 16.34
CA GLY A 487 -3.38 -8.89 16.21
C GLY A 487 -4.77 -9.27 15.70
N LEU A 488 -5.81 -8.64 16.26
CA LEU A 488 -7.18 -8.83 15.84
C LEU A 488 -7.41 -8.35 14.40
N HIS A 489 -6.86 -7.20 14.01
CA HIS A 489 -6.90 -6.70 12.64
C HIS A 489 -6.41 -7.76 11.65
N ARG A 490 -5.21 -8.32 11.89
CA ARG A 490 -4.63 -9.36 11.03
C ARG A 490 -5.46 -10.63 10.99
N GLU A 491 -6.02 -11.06 12.12
CA GLU A 491 -6.87 -12.26 12.17
C GLU A 491 -8.16 -12.09 11.36
N LEU A 492 -8.82 -10.94 11.49
CA LEU A 492 -9.99 -10.59 10.69
C LEU A 492 -9.64 -10.50 9.21
N ALA A 493 -8.51 -9.85 8.86
CA ALA A 493 -8.01 -9.78 7.49
C ALA A 493 -7.73 -11.17 6.91
N GLY A 494 -7.14 -12.09 7.69
CA GLY A 494 -6.90 -13.48 7.30
C GLY A 494 -8.19 -14.27 7.04
N ASN A 495 -9.32 -13.87 7.65
CA ASN A 495 -10.62 -14.48 7.41
C ASN A 495 -11.51 -13.67 6.46
N ALA A 496 -11.02 -12.56 5.92
CA ALA A 496 -11.79 -11.72 5.01
C ALA A 496 -12.13 -12.51 3.73
N PRO A 497 -13.37 -12.40 3.22
CA PRO A 497 -13.75 -12.99 1.94
C PRO A 497 -12.80 -12.56 0.83
N TYR A 498 -12.39 -13.50 -0.03
CA TYR A 498 -11.50 -13.31 -1.20
C TYR A 498 -10.08 -12.84 -0.94
N GLY A 499 -9.85 -12.07 0.12
CA GLY A 499 -8.58 -11.45 0.46
C GLY A 499 -7.80 -12.14 1.57
N GLY A 500 -8.39 -13.13 2.26
CA GLY A 500 -7.81 -13.78 3.44
C GLY A 500 -6.75 -14.86 3.14
N PHE A 501 -6.65 -15.85 4.05
CA PHE A 501 -5.63 -16.90 4.06
C PHE A 501 -5.52 -17.69 2.74
N ASP A 502 -6.64 -17.93 2.08
CA ASP A 502 -6.72 -18.72 0.84
C ASP A 502 -6.54 -17.86 -0.42
N SER A 503 -6.28 -16.56 -0.26
CA SER A 503 -6.06 -15.63 -1.38
C SER A 503 -4.63 -15.70 -1.91
N ALA A 504 -4.43 -15.18 -3.12
CA ALA A 504 -3.10 -15.03 -3.70
C ALA A 504 -2.33 -13.78 -3.20
N ARG A 505 -2.91 -12.95 -2.32
CA ARG A 505 -2.31 -11.66 -1.87
C ARG A 505 -0.97 -11.82 -1.17
N ALA A 506 -0.78 -12.92 -0.45
CA ALA A 506 0.49 -13.24 0.19
C ALA A 506 1.65 -13.47 -0.80
N GLY A 507 1.35 -13.70 -2.08
CA GLY A 507 2.32 -14.09 -3.09
C GLY A 507 2.80 -15.53 -2.95
N THR A 508 3.67 -15.96 -3.86
CA THR A 508 4.34 -17.26 -3.78
C THR A 508 5.67 -17.12 -3.01
N PRO A 509 6.35 -18.22 -2.64
CA PRO A 509 7.72 -18.14 -2.10
C PRO A 509 8.70 -17.35 -2.99
N ALA A 510 8.46 -17.27 -4.30
CA ALA A 510 9.28 -16.50 -5.25
C ALA A 510 8.97 -14.98 -5.27
N ASP A 511 8.00 -14.52 -4.49
CA ASP A 511 7.60 -13.11 -4.36
C ASP A 511 7.89 -12.53 -2.97
N ARG A 512 8.29 -13.40 -2.02
CA ARG A 512 8.42 -13.11 -0.60
C ARG A 512 9.88 -12.92 -0.21
N ASN A 513 10.47 -13.92 0.46
CA ASN A 513 11.88 -13.89 0.84
C ASN A 513 12.72 -14.34 -0.34
N VAL A 514 13.40 -13.39 -1.00
CA VAL A 514 14.16 -13.67 -2.22
C VAL A 514 15.50 -12.96 -2.25
N VAL A 515 16.43 -13.50 -3.05
CA VAL A 515 17.62 -12.80 -3.51
C VAL A 515 17.55 -12.73 -5.03
N LEU A 516 17.36 -11.52 -5.56
CA LEU A 516 17.14 -11.25 -6.97
C LEU A 516 18.47 -10.82 -7.62
N LEU A 517 19.00 -11.61 -8.55
CA LEU A 517 20.30 -11.36 -9.18
C LEU A 517 20.18 -10.50 -10.43
N LEU A 518 21.17 -9.63 -10.62
CA LEU A 518 21.36 -8.77 -11.77
C LEU A 518 22.85 -8.72 -12.14
N PRO A 519 23.21 -8.54 -13.42
CA PRO A 519 24.58 -8.19 -13.77
C PRO A 519 24.97 -6.87 -13.10
N ALA A 520 26.27 -6.70 -12.79
CA ALA A 520 26.75 -5.40 -12.35
C ALA A 520 26.64 -4.39 -13.52
N PRO A 521 25.96 -3.25 -13.31
CA PRO A 521 25.74 -2.28 -14.38
C PRO A 521 27.00 -1.46 -14.71
N PHE A 522 27.95 -1.37 -13.77
CA PHE A 522 29.22 -0.65 -13.88
C PHE A 522 30.25 -1.12 -12.84
#